data_AF-A0A919DVC3-F1
#
_entry.id   AF-A0A919DVC3-F1
#
_cell.length_a   1.000
_cell.length_b   1.000
_cell.length_c   1.000
_cell.angle_alpha   90.00
_cell.angle_beta   90.00
_cell.angle_gamma   90.00
#
_symmetry.space_group_name_H-M   'P 1'
#
loop_
_entity.id
_entity.type
_entity.pdbx_description
1 polymer ?
#
loop_
_entity_poly.entity_id
_entity_poly.type
_entity_poly.pdbx_seq_one_letter_code
_entity_poly.pdbx_strand_id
1 'polypeptide(L)' 'MGVPHPLHGEEVAAVVVLRTGDDTTPEEIRDYVKERVAAYKYPRVVTLTAELPKGPTGKILKREITVPPPVRP' A
#
# COMPACT_ATOMS: atom_id res chain seq x y z
N MET A 1 1.71 3.68 4.94
CA MET A 1 2.73 3.35 5.95
C MET A 1 4.07 3.80 5.44
N GLY A 2 4.99 4.16 6.32
CA GLY A 2 6.41 4.26 5.96
C GLY A 2 7.03 2.87 5.99
N VAL A 3 7.80 2.52 4.97
CA VAL A 3 8.61 1.29 4.96
C VAL A 3 10.08 1.65 4.83
N PRO A 4 11.02 0.94 5.50
CA PRO A 4 12.43 1.27 5.43
C PRO A 4 12.95 1.33 3.99
N HIS A 5 13.66 2.40 3.65
CA HIS A 5 14.26 2.59 2.34
C HIS A 5 15.74 2.95 2.50
N PRO A 6 16.67 2.26 1.81
CA PRO A 6 18.12 2.39 2.03
C PRO A 6 18.67 3.80 1.77
N LEU A 7 17.99 4.59 0.92
CA LEU A 7 18.43 5.93 0.54
C LEU A 7 17.60 7.06 1.16
N HIS A 8 16.35 6.78 1.54
CA HIS A 8 15.38 7.82 1.92
C HIS A 8 14.98 7.73 3.41
N GLY A 9 15.53 6.76 4.15
CA GLY A 9 15.06 6.40 5.48
C GLY A 9 13.76 5.62 5.39
N GLU A 10 12.70 6.25 4.86
CA GLU A 10 11.39 5.63 4.63
C GLU A 10 10.85 5.94 3.23
N GLU A 11 9.98 5.04 2.74
CA GLU A 11 9.23 5.20 1.50
C GLU A 11 7.73 5.03 1.76
N VAL A 12 6.90 5.72 0.99
CA VAL A 12 5.43 5.63 1.15
C VAL A 12 4.94 4.29 0.59
N ALA A 13 4.23 3.53 1.42
CA ALA A 13 3.61 2.27 1.06
C ALA A 13 2.08 2.26 1.28
N ALA A 14 1.36 1.56 0.41
CA ALA A 14 -0.07 1.32 0.47
C ALA A 14 -0.40 -0.18 0.45
N VAL A 15 -1.33 -0.59 1.32
CA VAL A 15 -1.93 -1.92 1.32
C VAL A 15 -3.39 -1.74 0.94
N VAL A 16 -3.83 -2.44 -0.10
CA VAL A 16 -5.13 -2.22 -0.74
C VAL A 16 -5.88 -3.54 -0.78
N VAL A 17 -7.19 -3.48 -0.49
CA VAL A 17 -8.13 -4.57 -0.71
C VAL A 17 -9.04 -4.13 -1.83
N LEU A 18 -9.15 -4.96 -2.88
CA LEU A 18 -10.07 -4.72 -3.98
C LEU A 18 -11.50 -5.01 -3.54
N ARG A 19 -12.49 -4.35 -4.16
CA ARG A 19 -13.87 -4.76 -3.97
C ARG A 19 -14.09 -6.06 -4.73
N THR A 20 -15.08 -6.84 -4.29
CA THR A 20 -15.45 -8.08 -4.95
C THR A 20 -15.82 -7.82 -6.41
N GLY A 21 -15.14 -8.50 -7.33
CA GLY A 21 -15.37 -8.40 -8.77
C GLY A 21 -14.52 -7.34 -9.48
N ASP A 22 -13.78 -6.52 -8.75
CA ASP A 22 -12.79 -5.60 -9.34
C ASP A 22 -11.47 -6.34 -9.57
N ASP A 23 -10.80 -5.99 -10.67
CA ASP A 23 -9.44 -6.46 -10.99
C ASP A 23 -8.58 -5.25 -11.38
N THR A 24 -7.37 -5.19 -10.80
CA THR A 24 -6.37 -4.16 -11.09
C THR A 24 -5.04 -4.57 -10.49
N THR A 25 -3.94 -3.99 -10.96
CA THR A 25 -2.60 -4.28 -10.46
C THR A 25 -2.08 -3.23 -9.48
N PRO A 26 -1.11 -3.59 -8.62
CA PRO A 26 -0.37 -2.61 -7.81
C PRO A 26 0.21 -1.44 -8.63
N GLU A 27 0.69 -1.71 -9.84
CA GLU A 27 1.28 -0.71 -10.75
C GLU A 27 0.22 0.29 -11.23
N GLU A 28 -0.95 -0.20 -11.62
CA GLU A 28 -2.08 0.65 -12.06
C GLU A 28 -2.54 1.57 -10.93
N ILE A 29 -2.67 1.04 -9.71
CA ILE A 29 -3.03 1.83 -8.53
C ILE A 29 -1.95 2.89 -8.25
N ARG A 30 -0.67 2.51 -8.29
CA ARG A 30 0.45 3.44 -8.06
C ARG A 30 0.41 4.58 -9.08
N ASP A 31 0.27 4.25 -10.35
CA ASP A 31 0.34 5.22 -11.45
C ASP A 31 -0.89 6.14 -11.40
N TYR A 32 -2.08 5.60 -11.09
CA TYR A 32 -3.28 6.38 -10.81
C TYR A 32 -3.07 7.41 -9.70
N VAL A 33 -2.44 7.04 -8.58
CA VAL A 33 -2.16 7.99 -7.48
C VAL A 33 -1.10 9.01 -7.89
N LYS A 34 -0.03 8.56 -8.56
CA LYS A 34 1.10 9.39 -9.00
C LYS A 34 0.66 10.59 -9.86
N GLU A 35 -0.36 10.42 -10.70
CA GLU A 35 -0.91 11.49 -11.53
C GLU A 35 -1.70 12.56 -10.74
N ARG A 36 -2.13 12.25 -9.52
CA ARG A 36 -3.10 13.06 -8.75
C ARG A 36 -2.48 13.77 -7.54
N VAL A 37 -1.27 13.37 -7.14
CA VAL A 37 -0.58 13.96 -5.98
C VAL A 37 0.85 14.32 -6.33
N ALA A 38 1.49 15.15 -5.51
CA ALA A 38 2.90 15.48 -5.67
C ALA A 38 3.78 14.21 -5.63
N ALA A 39 4.91 14.23 -6.36
CA ALA A 39 5.79 13.08 -6.54
C ALA A 39 6.32 12.45 -5.23
N TYR A 40 6.36 13.20 -4.14
CA TYR A 40 6.80 12.67 -2.83
C TYR A 40 5.65 12.07 -2.00
N LYS A 41 4.39 12.16 -2.46
CA LYS A 41 3.21 11.69 -1.72
C LYS A 41 2.65 10.36 -2.23
N TYR A 42 2.94 9.97 -3.47
CA TYR A 42 2.39 8.74 -4.02
C TYR A 42 3.10 7.52 -3.41
N PRO A 43 2.40 6.40 -3.17
CA PRO A 43 3.00 5.20 -2.64
C PRO A 43 3.87 4.54 -3.70
N ARG A 44 5.17 4.36 -3.44
CA ARG A 44 6.04 3.61 -4.36
C ARG A 44 5.91 2.10 -4.19
N VAL A 45 5.43 1.67 -3.02
CA VAL A 45 5.12 0.27 -2.73
C VAL A 45 3.61 0.12 -2.61
N VAL A 46 3.01 -0.68 -3.47
CA VAL A 46 1.59 -1.04 -3.40
C VAL A 46 1.49 -2.55 -3.25
N THR A 47 0.67 -3.01 -2.32
CA THR A 47 0.43 -4.44 -2.10
C THR A 47 -1.07 -4.69 -2.06
N LEU A 48 -1.51 -5.68 -2.82
CA LEU A 48 -2.88 -6.20 -2.73
C LEU A 48 -2.95 -7.28 -1.65
N THR A 49 -3.98 -7.23 -0.83
CA THR A 49 -4.28 -8.25 0.19
C THR A 49 -5.75 -8.63 0.10
N ALA A 50 -6.09 -9.84 0.55
CA ALA A 50 -7.47 -10.29 0.63
C ALA A 50 -8.26 -9.51 1.71
N GLU A 51 -7.58 -9.10 2.79
CA GLU A 51 -8.21 -8.37 3.88
C GLU A 51 -7.23 -7.48 4.66
N LEU A 52 -7.80 -6.50 5.37
CA LEU A 52 -7.08 -5.67 6.34
C LEU A 52 -7.36 -6.15 7.76
N PRO A 53 -6.37 -6.08 8.68
CA PRO A 53 -6.58 -6.45 10.07
C PRO A 53 -7.63 -5.53 10.70
N LYS A 54 -8.65 -6.15 11.29
CA LYS A 54 -9.75 -5.44 11.96
C LYS A 54 -9.86 -5.93 13.39
N GLY A 55 -10.09 -4.99 14.31
CA GLY A 55 -10.37 -5.32 15.70
C GLY A 55 -11.81 -5.81 15.91
N PRO A 56 -12.17 -6.15 17.16
CA PRO A 56 -13.50 -6.65 17.50
C PRO A 56 -14.67 -5.73 17.12
N THR A 57 -14.40 -4.43 16.95
CA THR A 57 -15.38 -3.41 16.54
C THR A 57 -15.41 -3.15 15.04
N GLY A 58 -14.66 -3.92 14.24
CA GLY A 58 -14.54 -3.77 12.79
C GLY A 58 -13.61 -2.65 12.33
N LYS A 59 -13.01 -1.88 13.25
CA LYS A 59 -12.03 -0.84 12.92
C LYS A 59 -10.71 -1.43 12.46
N ILE A 60 -10.11 -0.81 11.44
CA ILE A 60 -8.79 -1.21 10.94
C ILE A 60 -7.72 -0.97 12.01
N LEU A 61 -6.95 -2.02 12.31
CA LEU A 61 -5.82 -1.97 13.24
C LEU A 61 -4.56 -1.54 12.48
N LYS A 62 -4.37 -0.23 12.34
CA LYS A 62 -3.26 0.33 11.55
C LYS A 62 -1.89 -0.24 11.92
N ARG A 63 -1.65 -0.52 13.21
CA ARG A 63 -0.37 -1.05 13.73
C ARG A 63 -0.06 -2.48 13.26
N GLU A 64 -1.08 -3.23 12.87
CA GLU A 64 -0.96 -4.62 12.42
C GLU A 64 -0.87 -4.74 10.90
N ILE A 65 -0.96 -3.63 10.17
CA ILE A 65 -0.77 -3.62 8.72
C ILE A 65 0.70 -3.90 8.43
N THR A 66 0.98 -5.07 7.86
CA THR A 66 2.30 -5.42 7.35
C THR A 66 2.37 -5.09 5.87
N VAL A 67 3.51 -4.54 5.45
CA VAL A 67 3.84 -4.36 4.04
C VAL A 67 4.96 -5.36 3.74
N PRO A 68 4.73 -6.36 2.88
CA PRO A 68 5.82 -7.25 2.48
C PRO A 68 6.91 -6.42 1.77
N PRO A 69 8.19 -6.79 1.95
CA PRO A 69 9.27 -6.09 1.26
C PRO A 69 9.03 -6.16 -0.26
N PRO A 70 9.36 -5.10 -1.01
CA PRO A 70 9.22 -5.13 -2.46
C PRO A 70 10.05 -6.30 -3.01
N VAL A 71 9.39 -7.19 -3.76
CA VAL A 71 10.07 -8.28 -4.46
C VAL A 71 10.97 -7.62 -5.50
N ARG A 72 12.29 -7.68 -5.30
CA ARG A 72 13.24 -7.26 -6.32
C ARG A 72 13.28 -8.34 -7.40
N PRO A 73 13.22 -7.98 -8.69
CA PRO A 73 13.46 -8.93 -9.77
C PRO A 73 14.89 -9.49 -9.71
#